data_AF-A0A2V7KQ83-F1
#
_entry.id   AF-A0A2V7KQ83-F1
#
_cell.length_a   1.000
_cell.length_b   1.000
_cell.length_c   1.000
_cell.angle_alpha   90.00
_cell.angle_beta   90.00
_cell.angle_gamma   90.00
#
_symmetry.space_group_name_H-M   'P 1'
#
loop_
_entity.id
_entity.type
_entity.pdbx_description
1 polymer ?
#
loop_
_entity_poly.entity_id
_entity_poly.type
_entity_poly.pdbx_seq_one_letter_code
_entity_poly.pdbx_strand_id
1 'polypeptide(L)'
;LLLGVLREKKGIAAQALIGAGITLEMARAEVLRLLGDEAQGTGMRVSSHEVDQLFKMAIALVELHRVRTGTYPDSLDDLQFLSAYDRHSLVKGLRYEKLPDGYALDVVRPNGEKPELSYPPDFWKGLGIRRTNVDRSDT
;
A
#
# COMPACT_ATOMS: atom_id res chain seq x y z
N LEU A 1 9.64 8.20 -13.14
CA LEU A 1 9.91 8.33 -14.60
C LEU A 1 10.25 9.77 -15.02
N LEU A 2 9.48 10.79 -14.64
CA LEU A 2 9.73 12.21 -14.98
C LEU A 2 11.13 12.73 -14.58
N LEU A 3 11.63 12.38 -13.39
CA LEU A 3 12.99 12.77 -12.95
C LEU A 3 14.11 12.10 -13.78
N GLY A 4 13.84 10.94 -14.38
CA GLY A 4 14.77 10.28 -15.30
C GLY A 4 14.87 11.00 -16.64
N VAL A 5 13.74 11.52 -17.15
CA VAL A 5 13.69 12.32 -18.40
C VAL A 5 14.39 13.67 -18.24
N LEU A 6 14.32 14.29 -17.06
CA LEU A 6 14.97 15.57 -16.76
C LEU A 6 16.51 15.49 -16.68
N ARG A 7 17.09 14.29 -16.55
CA ARG A 7 18.55 14.10 -16.47
C ARG A 7 19.22 14.17 -17.85
N GLU A 8 18.48 13.95 -18.93
CA GLU A 8 18.96 14.07 -20.31
C GLU A 8 18.68 15.47 -20.88
N LYS A 9 19.65 16.39 -20.74
CA LYS A 9 19.58 17.76 -21.28
C LYS A 9 19.46 17.86 -22.81
N LYS A 10 19.33 16.74 -23.53
CA LYS A 10 19.22 16.65 -25.00
C LYS A 10 17.98 15.88 -25.48
N GLY A 11 17.13 15.38 -24.59
CA GLY A 11 15.90 14.67 -24.97
C GLY A 11 14.83 15.62 -25.53
N ILE A 12 14.00 15.12 -26.45
CA ILE A 12 12.90 15.88 -27.09
C ILE A 12 11.97 16.51 -26.04
N ALA A 13 11.72 15.82 -24.93
CA ALA A 13 10.90 16.33 -23.82
C ALA A 13 11.54 17.53 -23.11
N ALA A 14 12.87 17.54 -22.93
CA ALA A 14 13.57 18.68 -22.31
C ALA A 14 13.53 19.92 -23.21
N GLN A 15 13.67 19.74 -24.53
CA GLN A 15 13.57 20.83 -25.50
C GLN A 15 12.15 21.39 -25.61
N ALA A 16 11.12 20.53 -25.54
CA ALA A 16 9.72 20.96 -25.51
C ALA A 16 9.38 21.80 -24.26
N LEU A 17 9.91 21.40 -23.08
CA LEU A 17 9.74 22.16 -21.84
C LEU A 17 10.44 23.53 -21.91
N ILE A 18 11.66 23.59 -22.47
CA ILE A 18 12.39 24.85 -22.70
C ILE A 18 11.63 25.75 -23.68
N GLY A 19 11.08 25.19 -24.77
CA GLY A 19 10.28 25.93 -25.76
C GLY A 19 8.97 26.50 -25.20
N ALA A 20 8.41 25.86 -24.16
CA ALA A 20 7.25 26.34 -23.41
C ALA A 20 7.60 27.36 -22.30
N GLY A 21 8.87 27.77 -22.19
CA GLY A 21 9.34 28.70 -21.14
C GLY A 21 9.47 28.08 -19.75
N ILE A 22 9.34 26.76 -19.63
CA ILE A 22 9.43 26.03 -18.36
C ILE A 22 10.88 25.61 -18.16
N THR A 23 11.55 26.20 -17.18
CA THR A 23 12.91 25.81 -16.85
C THR A 23 12.94 24.45 -16.14
N LEU A 24 14.07 23.75 -16.28
CA LEU A 24 14.30 22.47 -15.61
C LEU A 24 14.09 22.56 -14.10
N GLU A 25 14.53 23.67 -13.51
CA GLU A 25 14.39 23.92 -12.07
C GLU A 25 12.93 24.16 -11.68
N MET A 26 12.12 24.83 -12.51
CA MET A 26 10.68 24.98 -12.26
C MET A 26 9.94 23.64 -12.35
N ALA A 27 10.24 22.84 -13.37
CA ALA A 27 9.64 21.50 -13.51
C ALA A 27 10.05 20.58 -12.34
N ARG A 28 11.32 20.66 -11.91
CA ARG A 28 11.82 19.90 -10.75
C ARG A 28 11.17 20.38 -9.46
N ALA A 29 11.07 21.68 -9.25
CA ALA A 29 10.41 22.28 -8.10
C ALA A 29 8.93 21.87 -8.04
N GLU A 30 8.23 21.86 -9.17
CA GLU A 30 6.82 21.46 -9.23
C GLU A 30 6.64 19.97 -8.97
N VAL A 31 7.49 19.10 -9.53
CA VAL A 31 7.46 17.66 -9.22
C VAL A 31 7.79 17.41 -7.75
N LEU A 32 8.78 18.11 -7.19
CA LEU A 32 9.10 18.04 -5.76
C LEU A 32 8.01 18.65 -4.89
N ARG A 33 7.26 19.63 -5.38
CA ARG A 33 6.09 20.21 -4.71
C ARG A 33 4.93 19.24 -4.73
N LEU A 34 4.68 18.53 -5.82
CA LEU A 34 3.65 17.49 -5.90
C LEU A 34 4.00 16.29 -5.02
N LEU A 35 5.26 15.82 -5.06
CA LEU A 35 5.77 14.78 -4.15
C LEU A 35 5.87 15.27 -2.69
N GLY A 36 6.10 16.57 -2.50
CA GLY A 36 6.18 17.24 -1.21
C GLY A 36 4.81 17.49 -0.60
N ASP A 37 3.78 17.80 -1.40
CA ASP A 37 2.37 17.86 -1.00
C ASP A 37 1.86 16.44 -0.67
N GLU A 38 2.32 15.40 -1.38
CA GLU A 38 2.12 14.01 -0.94
C GLU A 38 2.78 13.73 0.43
N ALA A 39 3.88 14.43 0.76
CA ALA A 39 4.62 14.25 2.01
C ALA A 39 4.24 15.25 3.14
N GLN A 40 3.51 16.32 2.85
CA GLN A 40 3.23 17.44 3.78
C GLN A 40 1.72 17.74 3.90
N GLY A 41 0.88 16.75 3.64
CA GLY A 41 -0.47 16.69 4.19
C GLY A 41 -0.42 16.35 5.69
N THR A 42 -0.46 17.38 6.53
CA THR A 42 -0.83 17.40 7.95
C THR A 42 -1.45 16.12 8.53
N GLY A 43 -0.68 15.42 9.40
CA GLY A 43 -1.10 14.24 10.16
C GLY A 43 -1.20 13.00 9.28
N MET A 44 -0.46 11.93 9.60
CA MET A 44 -0.46 10.67 8.86
C MET A 44 -1.85 10.00 8.86
N ARG A 45 -2.79 10.55 8.08
CA ARG A 45 -3.89 9.81 7.49
C ARG A 45 -3.24 9.04 6.36
N VAL A 46 -2.71 7.84 6.65
CA VAL A 46 -2.47 6.86 5.58
C VAL A 46 -3.74 6.87 4.74
N SER A 47 -3.64 7.22 3.47
CA SER A 47 -4.83 7.45 2.66
C SER A 47 -5.67 6.17 2.69
N SER A 48 -7.00 6.29 2.77
CA SER A 48 -7.86 5.10 2.86
C SER A 48 -7.57 4.12 1.72
N HIS A 49 -7.17 4.65 0.56
CA HIS A 49 -6.69 3.88 -0.59
C HIS A 49 -5.39 3.09 -0.33
N GLU A 50 -4.34 3.68 0.26
CA GLU A 50 -3.10 2.94 0.56
C GLU A 50 -3.34 1.81 1.56
N VAL A 51 -4.14 2.07 2.59
CA VAL A 51 -4.52 1.03 3.56
C VAL A 51 -5.32 -0.08 2.90
N ASP A 52 -6.27 0.27 2.02
CA ASP A 52 -7.05 -0.67 1.22
C ASP A 52 -6.14 -1.58 0.36
N GLN A 53 -5.18 -0.99 -0.36
CA GLN A 53 -4.24 -1.74 -1.19
C GLN A 53 -3.34 -2.64 -0.35
N LEU A 54 -2.82 -2.14 0.77
CA LEU A 54 -1.98 -2.91 1.69
C LEU A 54 -2.75 -4.10 2.27
N PHE A 55 -4.00 -3.90 2.69
CA PHE A 55 -4.85 -4.94 3.24
C PHE A 55 -5.13 -6.04 2.21
N LYS A 56 -5.54 -5.68 0.99
CA LYS A 56 -5.76 -6.62 -0.11
C LYS A 56 -4.50 -7.39 -0.49
N MET A 57 -3.35 -6.70 -0.57
CA MET A 57 -2.07 -7.33 -0.87
C MET A 57 -1.67 -8.35 0.20
N ALA A 58 -1.83 -8.00 1.48
CA ALA A 58 -1.53 -8.90 2.59
C ALA A 58 -2.37 -10.18 2.52
N ILE A 59 -3.67 -10.05 2.27
CA ILE A 59 -4.58 -11.20 2.08
C ILE A 59 -4.07 -12.07 0.93
N ALA A 60 -3.82 -11.48 -0.24
CA ALA A 60 -3.37 -12.23 -1.41
C ALA A 60 -2.07 -13.01 -1.13
N LEU A 61 -1.12 -12.40 -0.43
CA LEU A 61 0.16 -13.03 -0.10
C LEU A 61 0.04 -14.11 0.97
N VAL A 62 -0.80 -13.92 1.99
CA VAL A 62 -1.09 -14.93 3.01
C VAL A 62 -1.77 -16.16 2.39
N GLU A 63 -2.77 -15.94 1.53
CA GLU A 63 -3.46 -17.02 0.81
C GLU A 63 -2.50 -17.73 -0.16
N LEU A 64 -1.68 -16.98 -0.89
CA LEU A 64 -0.67 -17.55 -1.79
C LEU A 64 0.37 -18.38 -1.02
N HIS A 65 0.84 -17.90 0.13
CA HIS A 65 1.74 -18.66 0.98
C HIS A 65 1.10 -19.99 1.36
N ARG A 66 -0.16 -19.98 1.83
CA ARG A 66 -0.89 -21.22 2.13
C ARG A 66 -1.01 -22.16 0.94
N VAL A 67 -1.34 -21.64 -0.24
CA VAL A 67 -1.45 -22.47 -1.46
C VAL A 67 -0.11 -23.14 -1.80
N ARG A 68 1.01 -22.45 -1.55
CA ARG A 68 2.35 -22.96 -1.88
C ARG A 68 2.92 -23.92 -0.82
N THR A 69 2.65 -23.69 0.45
CA THR A 69 3.27 -24.44 1.56
C THR A 69 2.32 -25.40 2.28
N GLY A 70 1.01 -25.29 2.02
CA GLY A 70 -0.04 -26.05 2.67
C GLY A 70 -0.49 -25.49 4.02
N THR A 71 0.17 -24.46 4.55
CA THR A 71 -0.14 -23.86 5.87
C THR A 71 -0.09 -22.34 5.83
N TYR A 72 -0.85 -21.64 6.68
CA TYR A 72 -0.69 -20.18 6.82
C TYR A 72 0.66 -19.82 7.47
N PRO A 73 1.26 -18.68 7.12
CA PRO A 73 2.54 -18.24 7.69
C PRO A 73 2.43 -18.02 9.20
N ASP A 74 3.50 -18.20 9.96
CA ASP A 74 3.49 -17.93 11.41
C ASP A 74 3.52 -16.42 11.68
N SER A 75 4.10 -15.65 10.77
CA SER A 75 4.17 -14.19 10.80
C SER A 75 4.11 -13.56 9.40
N LEU A 76 3.81 -12.26 9.30
CA LEU A 76 3.92 -11.54 8.02
C LEU A 76 5.36 -11.49 7.49
N ASP A 77 6.36 -11.73 8.34
CA ASP A 77 7.76 -11.81 7.92
C ASP A 77 8.07 -13.10 7.14
N ASP A 78 7.23 -14.12 7.21
CA ASP A 78 7.42 -15.36 6.43
C ASP A 78 6.95 -15.21 4.97
N LEU A 79 6.37 -14.05 4.61
CA LEU A 79 5.95 -13.75 3.26
C LEU A 79 7.15 -13.48 2.33
N GLN A 80 7.11 -14.08 1.15
CA GLN A 80 8.18 -14.00 0.13
C GLN A 80 7.79 -13.03 -1.00
N PHE A 81 8.78 -12.63 -1.81
CA PHE A 81 8.61 -11.75 -2.99
C PHE A 81 8.18 -10.31 -2.68
N LEU A 82 8.42 -9.86 -1.45
CA LEU A 82 8.20 -8.49 -1.02
C LEU A 82 9.50 -7.69 -1.07
N SER A 83 9.41 -6.41 -1.45
CA SER A 83 10.51 -5.49 -1.20
C SER A 83 10.67 -5.23 0.31
N ALA A 84 11.84 -4.73 0.73
CA ALA A 84 12.05 -4.34 2.12
C ALA A 84 11.06 -3.24 2.58
N TYR A 85 10.67 -2.35 1.66
CA TYR A 85 9.69 -1.30 1.92
C TYR A 85 8.28 -1.84 2.14
N ASP A 86 7.83 -2.78 1.29
CA ASP A 86 6.50 -3.38 1.41
C ASP A 86 6.38 -4.21 2.67
N ARG A 87 7.43 -4.97 3.01
CA ARG A 87 7.52 -5.72 4.26
C ARG A 87 7.35 -4.82 5.47
N HIS A 88 8.12 -3.73 5.52
CA HIS A 88 8.03 -2.74 6.61
C HIS A 88 6.64 -2.11 6.70
N SER A 89 6.01 -1.83 5.56
CA SER A 89 4.66 -1.27 5.50
C SER A 89 3.61 -2.25 6.02
N LEU A 90 3.72 -3.53 5.66
CA LEU A 90 2.84 -4.60 6.15
C LEU A 90 2.90 -4.74 7.66
N VAL A 91 4.10 -4.91 8.24
CA VAL A 91 4.25 -5.13 9.69
C VAL A 91 3.87 -3.91 10.54
N LYS A 92 3.94 -2.70 9.96
CA LYS A 92 3.50 -1.47 10.64
C LYS A 92 2.00 -1.21 10.51
N GLY A 93 1.44 -1.47 9.33
CA GLY A 93 0.07 -1.14 9.00
C GLY A 93 -0.94 -2.22 9.39
N LEU A 94 -0.48 -3.46 9.63
CA LEU A 94 -1.33 -4.61 9.88
C LEU A 94 -0.89 -5.39 11.11
N ARG A 95 -1.86 -5.98 11.78
CA ARG A 95 -1.65 -6.98 12.82
C ARG A 95 -2.16 -8.32 12.32
N TYR A 96 -1.27 -9.30 12.29
CA TYR A 96 -1.55 -10.66 11.85
C TYR A 96 -1.46 -11.63 13.02
N GLU A 97 -2.35 -12.63 13.04
CA GLU A 97 -2.28 -13.76 13.94
C GLU A 97 -2.70 -15.03 13.21
N LYS A 98 -1.85 -16.06 13.22
CA LYS A 98 -2.21 -17.39 12.73
C LYS A 98 -3.16 -18.07 13.72
N LEU A 99 -4.24 -18.65 13.20
CA LEU A 99 -5.25 -19.35 13.99
C LEU A 99 -5.33 -20.83 13.56
N PRO A 100 -5.91 -21.73 14.38
CA PRO A 100 -6.02 -23.15 14.03
C PRO A 100 -6.75 -23.44 12.71
N ASP A 101 -7.75 -22.62 12.36
CA ASP A 101 -8.60 -22.80 11.19
C ASP A 101 -8.51 -21.64 10.18
N GLY A 102 -7.51 -20.77 10.30
CA GLY A 102 -7.42 -19.55 9.50
C GLY A 102 -6.38 -18.55 10.01
N TYR A 103 -6.71 -17.28 9.89
CA TYR A 103 -5.91 -16.19 10.46
C TYR A 103 -6.78 -14.98 10.81
N ALA A 104 -6.25 -14.13 11.68
CA ALA A 104 -6.76 -12.80 11.91
C ALA A 104 -5.89 -11.78 11.18
N LEU A 105 -6.53 -10.74 10.65
CA LEU A 105 -5.84 -9.63 10.00
C LEU A 105 -6.56 -8.32 10.33
N ASP A 106 -5.94 -7.49 11.15
CA ASP A 106 -6.46 -6.19 11.55
C ASP A 106 -5.63 -5.06 10.94
N VAL A 107 -6.30 -3.97 10.56
CA VAL A 107 -5.63 -2.72 10.20
C VAL A 107 -5.26 -1.95 11.46
N VAL A 108 -3.99 -1.55 11.56
CA VAL A 108 -3.48 -0.74 12.66
C VAL A 108 -3.51 0.73 12.26
N ARG A 109 -4.35 1.54 12.95
CA ARG A 109 -4.30 3.00 12.85
C ARG A 109 -3.50 3.61 14.01
N PRO A 110 -2.76 4.73 13.79
CA PRO A 110 -1.93 5.35 14.83
C PRO A 110 -2.69 5.76 16.10
N ASN A 111 -3.96 6.12 15.96
CA ASN A 111 -4.87 6.56 17.02
C ASN A 111 -5.74 5.43 17.59
N GLY A 112 -5.59 4.20 17.10
CA GLY A 112 -6.44 3.07 17.49
C GLY A 112 -7.87 3.13 16.95
N GLU A 113 -8.18 4.10 16.07
CA GLU A 113 -9.49 4.17 15.43
C GLU A 113 -9.72 2.98 14.49
N LYS A 114 -11.00 2.65 14.32
CA LYS A 114 -11.43 1.63 13.38
C LYS A 114 -11.07 2.07 11.94
N PRO A 115 -10.65 1.14 11.07
CA PRO A 115 -10.50 1.46 9.66
C PRO A 115 -11.83 1.85 9.02
N GLU A 116 -11.89 3.03 8.39
CA GLU A 116 -12.91 3.38 7.38
C GLU A 116 -12.74 2.54 6.09
N LEU A 117 -12.80 1.22 6.23
CA LEU A 117 -12.77 0.25 5.14
C LEU A 117 -13.95 -0.70 5.31
N SER A 118 -14.67 -0.91 4.21
CA SER A 118 -15.78 -1.85 4.14
C SER A 118 -15.73 -2.60 2.82
N TYR A 119 -15.99 -3.91 2.88
CA TYR A 119 -16.03 -4.77 1.70
C TYR A 119 -17.32 -5.59 1.64
N PRO A 120 -17.91 -5.75 0.43
CA PRO A 120 -19.15 -6.49 0.26
C PRO A 120 -18.99 -7.96 0.68
N PRO A 121 -20.08 -8.68 1.03
CA PRO A 121 -20.02 -10.07 1.51
C PRO A 121 -19.23 -11.02 0.59
N ASP A 122 -19.33 -10.82 -0.72
CA ASP A 122 -18.65 -11.66 -1.72
C ASP A 122 -17.11 -11.54 -1.68
N PHE A 123 -16.57 -10.41 -1.23
CA PHE A 123 -15.13 -10.22 -1.06
C PHE A 123 -14.53 -11.22 -0.06
N TRP A 124 -15.29 -11.58 0.97
CA TRP A 124 -14.83 -12.44 2.06
C TRP A 124 -14.93 -13.93 1.74
N LYS A 125 -15.65 -14.31 0.68
CA LYS A 125 -15.90 -15.71 0.34
C LYS A 125 -14.61 -16.42 -0.07
N GLY A 126 -14.34 -17.56 0.56
CA GLY A 126 -13.18 -18.40 0.24
C GLY A 126 -11.85 -17.98 0.89
N LEU A 127 -11.82 -16.88 1.65
CA LEU A 127 -10.65 -16.46 2.41
C LEU A 127 -10.52 -17.21 3.74
N GLY A 128 -9.29 -17.32 4.23
CA GLY A 128 -8.96 -17.85 5.55
C GLY A 128 -9.18 -16.89 6.73
N ILE A 129 -9.71 -15.69 6.48
CA ILE A 129 -9.88 -14.66 7.51
C ILE A 129 -11.01 -15.04 8.47
N ARG A 130 -10.64 -15.35 9.72
CA ARG A 130 -11.60 -15.65 10.81
C ARG A 130 -11.94 -14.42 11.63
N ARG A 131 -11.04 -13.44 11.71
CA ARG A 131 -11.23 -12.21 12.48
C ARG A 131 -10.56 -11.02 11.80
N THR A 132 -11.23 -9.88 11.83
CA THR A 132 -10.70 -8.60 11.34
C THR A 132 -11.47 -7.45 11.98
N ASN A 133 -10.84 -6.29 12.12
CA ASN A 133 -11.48 -5.02 12.52
C ASN A 133 -12.02 -4.19 11.33
N VAL A 134 -11.89 -4.70 10.11
CA VAL A 134 -12.45 -4.12 8.88
C VAL A 134 -13.92 -4.50 8.75
N ASP A 135 -14.76 -3.55 8.36
CA ASP A 135 -16.20 -3.80 8.26
C ASP A 135 -16.54 -4.76 7.13
N ARG A 136 -17.34 -5.77 7.49
CA ARG A 136 -18.08 -6.57 6.52
C ARG A 136 -19.34 -5.80 6.23
N SER A 137 -19.54 -5.36 4.98
CA SER A 137 -20.79 -4.69 4.63
C SER A 137 -21.92 -5.69 4.82
N ASP A 138 -22.77 -5.47 5.82
CA ASP A 138 -24.09 -6.10 5.85
C ASP A 138 -24.96 -5.26 4.90
N THR A 139 -25.45 -5.89 3.83
CA THR A 139 -26.44 -5.26 2.95
C THR A 139 -27.70 -4.91 3.72
#